data_AF-A0A969UYL7-F1
#
_entry.id   AF-A0A969UYL7-F1
#
_cell.length_a   1.000
_cell.length_b   1.000
_cell.length_c   1.000
_cell.angle_alpha   90.00
_cell.angle_beta   90.00
_cell.angle_gamma   90.00
#
_symmetry.space_group_name_H-M   'P 1'
#
loop_
_entity.id
_entity.type
_entity.pdbx_description
1 polymer ?
#
loop_
_entity_poly.entity_id
_entity_poly.type
_entity_poly.pdbx_seq_one_letter_code
_entity_poly.pdbx_strand_id
1 'polypeptide(L)'
;MNLNKNSPQLVRDRLGRPYEMVVTLDGPVSRFRLYDRKTLVGEAKCLRCSVARMELGDIAIANEAIPTPANALMQRLRQIPGCQHAPVNYRGRGLGTVLLQHLVNHARSAGAQELWGEVFQQDIENDPGLLNWYQNFGFERHSPSAEVGEDVVALICFALDTIKSNATKLDATKSDATKSDAIKLDATRSDAKTSIS
;
A
#
# COMPACT_ATOMS: atom_id res chain seq x y z
N MET A 1 13.65 -8.38 1.91
CA MET A 1 13.65 -7.08 1.19
C MET A 1 14.05 -6.01 2.18
N ASN A 2 15.21 -5.37 2.00
CA ASN A 2 15.58 -4.17 2.75
C ASN A 2 14.73 -3.02 2.21
N LEU A 3 13.66 -2.65 2.94
CA LEU A 3 12.95 -1.41 2.70
C LEU A 3 13.95 -0.28 2.96
N ASN A 4 14.43 0.37 1.89
CA ASN A 4 15.20 1.59 2.01
C ASN A 4 14.27 2.62 2.70
N LYS A 5 14.54 2.90 3.98
CA LYS A 5 13.53 3.36 4.97
C LYS A 5 12.83 4.70 4.66
N ASN A 6 13.20 5.42 3.61
CA ASN A 6 12.68 6.76 3.32
C ASN A 6 12.23 6.98 1.87
N SER A 7 12.30 5.99 0.98
CA SER A 7 11.84 6.18 -0.40
C SER A 7 10.33 5.96 -0.50
N PRO A 8 9.55 6.90 -1.07
CA PRO A 8 8.13 6.69 -1.30
C PRO A 8 7.88 5.44 -2.13
N GLN A 9 6.96 4.59 -1.68
CA GLN A 9 6.51 3.44 -2.45
C GLN A 9 5.24 3.81 -3.22
N LEU A 10 5.21 3.53 -4.53
CA LEU A 10 4.00 3.69 -5.32
C LEU A 10 3.01 2.56 -5.01
N VAL A 11 1.80 2.91 -4.62
CA VAL A 11 0.68 1.97 -4.46
C VAL A 11 -0.49 2.40 -5.34
N ARG A 12 -1.46 1.51 -5.55
CA ARG A 12 -2.63 1.77 -6.41
C ARG A 12 -3.93 1.48 -5.70
N ASP A 13 -4.94 2.30 -5.97
CA ASP A 13 -6.32 2.01 -5.54
C ASP A 13 -6.98 0.92 -6.42
N ARG A 14 -8.24 0.58 -6.13
CA ARG A 14 -9.02 -0.42 -6.88
C ARG A 14 -9.17 -0.09 -8.36
N LEU A 15 -9.08 1.18 -8.75
CA LEU A 15 -9.17 1.65 -10.13
C LEU A 15 -7.78 1.83 -10.78
N GLY A 16 -6.72 1.40 -10.11
CA GLY A 16 -5.34 1.51 -10.60
C GLY A 16 -4.71 2.90 -10.44
N ARG A 17 -5.37 3.85 -9.77
CA ARG A 17 -4.84 5.21 -9.58
C ARG A 17 -3.66 5.19 -8.61
N PRO A 18 -2.55 5.88 -8.94
CA PRO A 18 -1.33 5.85 -8.13
C PRO A 18 -1.43 6.75 -6.88
N TYR A 19 -0.81 6.29 -5.79
CA TYR A 19 -0.62 7.03 -4.54
C TYR A 19 0.80 6.80 -4.03
N GLU A 20 1.37 7.80 -3.36
CA GLU A 20 2.68 7.67 -2.71
C GLU A 20 2.48 7.21 -1.26
N MET A 21 3.08 6.08 -0.90
CA MET A 21 3.13 5.61 0.47
C MET A 21 4.48 5.92 1.09
N VAL A 22 4.47 6.61 2.23
CA VAL A 22 5.65 6.88 3.04
C VAL A 22 5.51 6.12 4.35
N VAL A 23 6.53 5.34 4.70
CA VAL A 23 6.59 4.61 5.97
C VAL A 23 7.63 5.27 6.86
N THR A 24 7.24 5.69 8.06
CA THR A 24 8.13 6.27 9.05
C THR A 24 8.20 5.36 10.27
N LEU A 25 9.42 5.05 10.71
CA LEU A 25 9.68 4.24 11.90
C LEU A 25 10.20 5.16 13.01
N ASP A 26 9.48 5.23 14.12
CA ASP A 26 9.70 6.15 15.23
C ASP A 26 9.63 5.37 16.55
N GLY A 27 10.77 4.77 16.93
CA GLY A 27 10.87 3.87 18.07
C GLY A 27 9.97 2.63 17.89
N PRO A 28 9.03 2.37 18.82
CA PRO A 28 8.09 1.25 18.70
C PRO A 28 6.96 1.54 17.72
N VAL A 29 6.79 2.79 17.26
CA VAL A 29 5.67 3.19 16.40
C VAL A 29 6.10 3.19 14.94
N SER A 30 5.30 2.55 14.10
CA SER A 30 5.40 2.61 12.65
C SER A 30 4.19 3.34 12.10
N ARG A 31 4.41 4.36 11.25
CA ARG A 31 3.35 5.16 10.61
C ARG A 31 3.41 4.99 9.10
N PHE A 32 2.26 4.69 8.49
CA PHE A 32 2.11 4.52 7.05
C PHE A 32 1.22 5.64 6.55
N ARG A 33 1.71 6.50 5.66
CA ARG A 33 0.98 7.64 5.13
C ARG A 33 0.82 7.55 3.63
N LEU A 34 -0.40 7.72 3.16
CA LEU A 34 -0.74 7.78 1.74
C LEU A 34 -0.93 9.22 1.30
N TYR A 35 -0.30 9.55 0.19
CA TYR A 35 -0.41 10.86 -0.45
C TYR A 35 -0.95 10.73 -1.86
N ASP A 36 -1.95 11.56 -2.18
CA ASP A 36 -2.26 11.93 -3.56
C ASP A 36 -1.51 13.22 -3.85
N ARG A 37 -0.39 13.10 -4.57
CA ARG A 37 0.61 14.15 -4.79
C ARG A 37 1.20 14.64 -3.46
N LYS A 38 0.62 15.68 -2.86
CA LYS A 38 1.08 16.28 -1.58
C LYS A 38 -0.02 16.32 -0.52
N THR A 39 -1.18 15.74 -0.82
CA THR A 39 -2.32 15.71 0.10
C THR A 39 -2.30 14.39 0.85
N LEU A 40 -2.26 14.43 2.18
CA LEU A 40 -2.44 13.24 3.00
C LEU A 40 -3.89 12.74 2.82
N VAL A 41 -4.05 11.55 2.26
CA VAL A 41 -5.37 10.94 1.96
C VAL A 41 -5.65 9.69 2.79
N GLY A 42 -4.63 9.16 3.46
CA GLY A 42 -4.80 8.09 4.42
C GLY A 42 -3.60 7.94 5.34
N GLU A 43 -3.84 7.44 6.55
CA GLU A 43 -2.81 7.11 7.52
C GLU A 43 -3.17 5.80 8.22
N ALA A 44 -2.16 5.01 8.54
CA ALA A 44 -2.29 3.89 9.46
C ALA A 44 -1.13 3.86 10.45
N LYS A 45 -1.39 3.38 11.67
CA LYS A 45 -0.39 3.28 12.73
C LYS A 45 -0.26 1.84 13.21
N CYS A 46 0.94 1.49 13.63
CA CYS A 46 1.20 0.22 14.29
C CYS A 46 2.20 0.42 15.42
N LEU A 47 1.93 -0.16 16.57
CA LEU A 47 2.80 -0.14 17.73
C LEU A 47 3.40 -1.52 17.95
N ARG A 48 4.71 -1.58 18.19
CA ARG A 48 5.38 -2.81 18.60
C ARG A 48 5.34 -2.94 20.12
N CYS A 49 4.47 -3.80 20.62
CA CYS A 49 4.32 -4.05 22.05
C CYS A 49 5.32 -5.10 22.55
N SER A 50 5.68 -6.09 21.72
CA SER A 50 6.72 -7.07 22.04
C SER A 50 7.44 -7.59 20.79
N VAL A 51 8.31 -8.59 20.96
CA VAL A 51 8.94 -9.27 19.81
C VAL A 51 7.89 -9.99 18.96
N ALA A 52 6.95 -10.66 19.61
CA ALA A 52 5.93 -11.51 18.97
C ALA A 52 4.62 -10.78 18.66
N ARG A 53 4.35 -9.63 19.29
CA ARG A 53 3.06 -8.94 19.17
C ARG A 53 3.23 -7.51 18.67
N MET A 54 2.43 -7.16 17.68
CA MET A 54 2.20 -5.78 17.25
C MET A 54 0.73 -5.42 17.40
N GLU A 55 0.47 -4.14 17.56
CA GLU A 55 -0.85 -3.56 17.74
C GLU A 55 -1.14 -2.62 16.57
N LEU A 56 -2.25 -2.87 15.91
CA LEU A 56 -2.85 -2.07 14.89
C LEU A 56 -3.57 -0.90 15.57
N GLY A 57 -3.09 0.31 15.30
CA GLY A 57 -3.84 1.53 15.62
C GLY A 57 -4.77 1.92 14.47
N ASP A 58 -5.27 3.14 14.55
CA ASP A 58 -6.23 3.67 13.58
C ASP A 58 -5.77 3.51 12.12
N ILE A 59 -6.68 3.05 11.28
CA ILE A 59 -6.60 3.19 9.82
C ILE A 59 -7.63 4.24 9.40
N ALA A 60 -7.15 5.41 8.98
CA ALA A 60 -7.99 6.51 8.56
C ALA A 60 -7.81 6.78 7.07
N ILE A 61 -8.92 6.89 6.33
CA ILE A 61 -8.95 7.35 4.94
C ILE A 61 -9.81 8.62 4.86
N ALA A 62 -9.28 9.66 4.21
CA ALA A 62 -9.93 10.95 4.08
C ALA A 62 -11.21 10.85 3.23
N ASN A 63 -12.31 11.39 3.76
CA ASN A 63 -13.59 11.52 3.07
C ASN A 63 -13.80 12.90 2.42
N GLU A 64 -13.07 13.93 2.86
CA GLU A 64 -13.22 15.31 2.38
C GLU A 64 -11.85 16.02 2.22
N ALA A 65 -10.89 15.36 1.58
CA ALA A 65 -9.58 15.98 1.38
C ALA A 65 -9.62 16.98 0.22
N ILE A 66 -9.17 18.21 0.49
CA ILE A 66 -8.97 19.24 -0.54
C ILE A 66 -7.59 19.02 -1.15
N PRO A 67 -7.47 18.64 -2.44
CA PRO A 67 -6.18 18.37 -3.06
C PRO A 67 -5.27 19.59 -2.97
N THR A 68 -3.97 19.39 -2.81
CA THR A 68 -2.97 20.46 -2.84
C THR A 68 -2.78 20.87 -4.30
N PRO A 69 -2.77 22.18 -4.61
CA PRO A 69 -2.63 22.63 -5.99
C PRO A 69 -1.25 22.22 -6.54
N ALA A 70 -1.21 21.87 -7.82
CA ALA A 70 0.01 21.39 -8.46
C ALA A 70 1.08 22.50 -8.61
N ASN A 71 0.68 23.77 -8.62
CA ASN A 71 1.58 24.91 -8.76
C ASN A 71 1.00 26.20 -8.10
N ALA A 72 1.84 27.22 -7.98
CA ALA A 72 1.50 28.50 -7.36
C ALA A 72 0.39 29.27 -8.12
N LEU A 73 0.29 29.10 -9.43
CA LEU A 73 -0.78 29.70 -10.23
C LEU A 73 -2.15 29.15 -9.82
N MET A 74 -2.27 27.83 -9.72
CA MET A 74 -3.49 27.16 -9.25
C MET A 74 -3.82 27.53 -7.80
N GLN A 75 -2.81 27.79 -6.97
CA GLN A 75 -3.02 28.30 -5.61
C GLN A 75 -3.64 29.71 -5.61
N ARG A 76 -3.19 30.59 -6.50
CA ARG A 76 -3.80 31.94 -6.67
C ARG A 76 -5.22 31.86 -7.21
N LEU A 77 -5.50 30.96 -8.15
CA LEU A 77 -6.85 30.77 -8.70
C LEU A 77 -7.87 30.37 -7.63
N ARG A 78 -7.47 29.69 -6.55
CA ARG A 78 -8.38 29.36 -5.43
C ARG A 78 -8.91 30.56 -4.66
N GLN A 79 -8.23 31.70 -4.73
CA GLN A 79 -8.69 32.94 -4.10
C GLN A 79 -9.83 33.60 -4.90
N ILE A 80 -10.09 33.13 -6.12
CA ILE A 80 -11.20 33.61 -6.94
C ILE A 80 -12.48 32.88 -6.49
N PRO A 81 -13.55 33.64 -6.12
CA PRO A 81 -14.85 33.05 -5.78
C PRO A 81 -15.35 32.14 -6.92
N GLY A 82 -15.77 30.91 -6.58
CA GLY A 82 -16.21 29.91 -7.54
C GLY A 82 -15.13 28.97 -8.09
N CYS A 83 -13.85 29.23 -7.82
CA CYS A 83 -12.73 28.37 -8.23
C CYS A 83 -12.19 27.46 -7.11
N GLN A 84 -12.98 27.26 -6.05
CA GLN A 84 -12.64 26.33 -4.97
C GLN A 84 -12.79 24.89 -5.46
N HIS A 85 -11.78 24.05 -5.22
CA HIS A 85 -11.90 22.63 -5.53
C HIS A 85 -12.88 21.98 -4.58
N ALA A 86 -13.83 21.23 -5.13
CA ALA A 86 -14.69 20.38 -4.33
C ALA A 86 -13.84 19.38 -3.52
N PRO A 87 -14.20 19.13 -2.25
CA PRO A 87 -13.55 18.09 -1.46
C PRO A 87 -13.67 16.74 -2.18
N VAL A 88 -12.61 15.94 -2.10
CA VAL A 88 -12.54 14.63 -2.75
C VAL A 88 -12.66 13.54 -1.69
N ASN A 89 -13.60 12.63 -1.91
CA ASN A 89 -13.77 11.44 -1.08
C ASN A 89 -12.88 10.29 -1.55
N TYR A 90 -11.96 9.84 -0.68
CA TYR A 90 -11.03 8.73 -0.93
C TYR A 90 -11.48 7.41 -0.31
N ARG A 91 -12.53 7.42 0.54
CA ARG A 91 -13.11 6.18 1.09
C ARG A 91 -13.74 5.34 -0.03
N GLY A 92 -13.84 4.02 0.21
CA GLY A 92 -14.38 3.07 -0.77
C GLY A 92 -13.47 2.78 -1.98
N ARG A 93 -12.31 3.43 -2.09
CA ARG A 93 -11.35 3.20 -3.20
C ARG A 93 -10.41 2.01 -2.98
N GLY A 94 -10.47 1.36 -1.82
CA GLY A 94 -9.56 0.26 -1.45
C GLY A 94 -8.25 0.70 -0.80
N LEU A 95 -8.06 1.99 -0.50
CA LEU A 95 -6.85 2.50 0.15
C LEU A 95 -6.66 1.96 1.58
N GLY A 96 -7.75 1.77 2.34
CA GLY A 96 -7.68 1.14 3.66
C GLY A 96 -7.17 -0.30 3.59
N THR A 97 -7.60 -1.05 2.57
CA THR A 97 -7.09 -2.41 2.29
C THR A 97 -5.61 -2.40 1.96
N VAL A 98 -5.15 -1.45 1.14
CA VAL A 98 -3.74 -1.30 0.83
C VAL A 98 -2.93 -1.02 2.10
N LEU A 99 -3.38 -0.09 2.95
CA LEU A 99 -2.71 0.18 4.23
C LEU A 99 -2.65 -1.05 5.14
N LEU A 100 -3.76 -1.77 5.29
CA LEU A 100 -3.82 -2.98 6.11
C LEU A 100 -2.87 -4.08 5.60
N GLN A 101 -2.81 -4.30 4.28
CA GLN A 101 -1.87 -5.26 3.68
C GLN A 101 -0.41 -4.87 3.95
N HIS A 102 -0.08 -3.58 3.85
CA HIS A 102 1.25 -3.08 4.16
C HIS A 102 1.61 -3.23 5.64
N LEU A 103 0.66 -2.99 6.54
CA LEU A 103 0.81 -3.22 7.98
C LEU A 103 1.08 -4.69 8.30
N VAL A 104 0.27 -5.60 7.74
CA VAL A 104 0.44 -7.05 7.91
C VAL A 104 1.81 -7.48 7.41
N ASN A 105 2.23 -7.04 6.22
CA ASN A 105 3.55 -7.35 5.68
C ASN A 105 4.68 -6.77 6.53
N HIS A 106 4.50 -5.56 7.07
CA HIS A 106 5.45 -4.97 7.99
C HIS A 106 5.57 -5.79 9.27
N ALA A 107 4.45 -6.19 9.87
CA ALA A 107 4.43 -7.02 11.08
C ALA A 107 5.13 -8.38 10.86
N ARG A 108 4.86 -9.05 9.73
CA ARG A 108 5.59 -10.26 9.32
C ARG A 108 7.09 -10.01 9.20
N SER A 109 7.49 -8.92 8.52
CA SER A 109 8.91 -8.59 8.32
C SER A 109 9.62 -8.23 9.62
N ALA A 110 8.88 -7.75 10.62
CA ALA A 110 9.38 -7.44 11.95
C ALA A 110 9.50 -8.70 12.85
N GLY A 111 9.04 -9.86 12.38
CA GLY A 111 9.04 -11.12 13.12
C GLY A 111 7.90 -11.24 14.13
N ALA A 112 6.85 -10.42 14.00
CA ALA A 112 5.65 -10.58 14.82
C ALA A 112 4.92 -11.87 14.44
N GLN A 113 4.35 -12.54 15.44
CA GLN A 113 3.50 -13.71 15.33
C GLN A 113 2.02 -13.32 15.29
N GLU A 114 1.66 -12.16 15.83
CA GLU A 114 0.28 -11.69 15.90
C GLU A 114 0.19 -10.17 15.70
N LEU A 115 -0.89 -9.75 15.04
CA LEU A 115 -1.31 -8.36 14.93
C LEU A 115 -2.67 -8.18 15.59
N TRP A 116 -2.71 -7.42 16.68
CA TRP A 116 -3.91 -7.16 17.48
C TRP A 116 -4.48 -5.78 17.17
N GLY A 117 -5.76 -5.56 17.36
CA GLY A 117 -6.35 -4.22 17.32
C GLY A 117 -7.57 -4.13 18.21
N GLU A 118 -7.85 -2.92 18.66
CA GLU A 118 -9.08 -2.60 19.38
C GLU A 118 -10.04 -1.88 18.42
N VAL A 119 -11.32 -2.21 18.52
CA VAL A 119 -12.36 -1.54 17.75
C VAL A 119 -13.29 -0.85 18.73
N PHE A 120 -13.42 0.47 18.60
CA PHE A 120 -14.23 1.28 19.49
C PHE A 120 -15.67 1.38 18.98
N GLN A 121 -16.62 1.65 19.88
CA GLN A 121 -18.02 1.87 19.54
C GLN A 121 -18.19 2.94 18.46
N GLN A 122 -17.42 4.04 18.55
CA GLN A 122 -17.43 5.12 17.55
C GLN A 122 -17.02 4.63 16.15
N ASP A 123 -16.13 3.65 16.05
CA ASP A 123 -15.71 3.11 14.75
C ASP A 123 -16.85 2.35 14.08
N ILE A 124 -17.66 1.62 14.86
CA ILE A 124 -18.84 0.90 14.36
C ILE A 124 -19.96 1.86 13.97
N GLU A 125 -20.15 2.94 14.71
CA GLU A 125 -21.11 3.98 14.34
C GLU A 125 -20.75 4.66 13.02
N ASN A 126 -19.45 4.90 12.81
CA ASN A 126 -18.93 5.48 11.57
C ASN A 126 -18.93 4.50 10.39
N ASP A 127 -18.67 3.21 10.65
CA ASP A 127 -18.67 2.14 9.66
C ASP A 127 -19.18 0.82 10.26
N PRO A 128 -20.50 0.55 10.17
CA PRO A 128 -21.09 -0.67 10.69
C PRO A 128 -20.54 -1.96 10.05
N GLY A 129 -19.88 -1.86 8.90
CA GLY A 129 -19.25 -2.97 8.19
C GLY A 129 -17.82 -3.26 8.63
N LEU A 130 -17.23 -2.47 9.53
CA LEU A 130 -15.80 -2.51 9.85
C LEU A 130 -15.33 -3.87 10.39
N LEU A 131 -16.09 -4.49 11.30
CA LEU A 131 -15.72 -5.81 11.84
C LEU A 131 -15.76 -6.90 10.76
N ASN A 132 -16.80 -6.88 9.91
CA ASN A 132 -16.88 -7.79 8.77
C ASN A 132 -15.72 -7.55 7.80
N TRP A 133 -15.31 -6.30 7.60
CA TRP A 133 -14.15 -5.96 6.80
C TRP A 133 -12.88 -6.60 7.36
N TYR A 134 -12.60 -6.47 8.65
CA TYR A 134 -11.46 -7.14 9.29
C TYR A 134 -11.52 -8.67 9.17
N GLN A 135 -12.69 -9.26 9.41
CA GLN A 135 -12.89 -10.71 9.27
C GLN A 135 -12.65 -11.20 7.84
N ASN A 136 -13.02 -10.42 6.83
CA ASN A 136 -12.73 -10.73 5.42
C ASN A 136 -11.22 -10.71 5.12
N PHE A 137 -10.40 -10.05 5.95
CA PHE A 137 -8.94 -10.10 5.90
C PHE A 137 -8.34 -11.21 6.76
N GLY A 138 -9.17 -12.06 7.38
CA GLY A 138 -8.74 -13.19 8.21
C GLY A 138 -8.48 -12.81 9.67
N PHE A 139 -8.91 -11.64 10.13
CA PHE A 139 -8.87 -11.32 11.56
C PHE A 139 -9.96 -12.09 12.29
N GLU A 140 -9.60 -12.70 13.41
CA GLU A 140 -10.55 -13.24 14.38
C GLU A 140 -11.08 -12.12 15.26
N ARG A 141 -12.35 -12.23 15.64
CA ARG A 141 -13.02 -11.29 16.55
C ARG A 141 -13.12 -11.94 17.93
N HIS A 142 -12.69 -11.22 18.95
CA HIS A 142 -12.86 -11.59 20.35
C HIS A 142 -13.69 -10.55 21.09
N SER A 143 -14.43 -11.00 22.10
CA SER A 143 -15.11 -10.09 23.02
C SER A 143 -14.06 -9.39 23.89
N PRO A 144 -14.23 -8.09 24.18
CA PRO A 144 -13.37 -7.39 25.13
C PRO A 144 -13.50 -8.04 26.52
N SER A 145 -12.38 -8.16 27.24
CA SER A 145 -12.41 -8.55 28.65
C SER A 145 -12.88 -7.39 29.52
N ALA A 146 -13.33 -7.67 30.75
CA ALA A 146 -13.76 -6.65 31.70
C ALA A 146 -12.68 -5.59 32.06
N GLU A 147 -11.42 -5.87 31.75
CA GLU A 147 -10.28 -4.97 31.98
C GLU A 147 -10.03 -3.96 30.85
N VAL A 148 -10.74 -4.08 29.72
CA VAL A 148 -10.61 -3.16 28.58
C VAL A 148 -11.56 -1.98 28.77
N GLY A 149 -11.17 -0.80 28.25
CA GLY A 149 -11.98 0.42 28.35
C GLY A 149 -13.42 0.24 27.86
N GLU A 150 -14.36 0.93 28.51
CA GLU A 150 -15.81 0.77 28.31
C GLU A 150 -16.27 0.99 26.86
N ASP A 151 -15.50 1.74 26.07
CA ASP A 151 -15.81 2.08 24.68
C ASP A 151 -15.34 1.02 23.66
N VAL A 152 -14.59 0.00 24.08
CA VAL A 152 -14.13 -1.06 23.17
C VAL A 152 -15.22 -2.12 23.02
N VAL A 153 -15.62 -2.37 21.77
CA VAL A 153 -16.71 -3.30 21.45
C VAL A 153 -16.23 -4.65 20.92
N ALA A 154 -14.97 -4.70 20.47
CA ALA A 154 -14.34 -5.92 19.99
C ALA A 154 -12.82 -5.77 20.01
N LEU A 155 -12.16 -6.90 20.24
CA LEU A 155 -10.74 -7.08 19.93
C LEU A 155 -10.64 -7.86 18.62
N ILE A 156 -9.72 -7.45 17.75
CA ILE A 156 -9.40 -8.18 16.52
C ILE A 156 -7.98 -8.73 16.62
N CYS A 157 -7.78 -9.95 16.15
CA CYS A 157 -6.46 -10.59 16.12
C CYS A 157 -6.21 -11.23 14.76
N PHE A 158 -5.04 -11.02 14.19
CA PHE A 158 -4.58 -11.70 12.99
C PHE A 158 -3.33 -12.51 13.30
N ALA A 159 -3.46 -13.84 13.23
CA ALA A 159 -2.33 -14.74 13.32
C ALA A 159 -1.43 -14.56 12.10
N LEU A 160 -0.21 -14.10 12.34
CA LEU A 160 0.84 -14.02 11.35
C LEU A 160 1.56 -15.37 11.35
N ASP A 161 0.90 -16.40 10.81
CA ASP A 161 1.51 -17.72 10.66
C ASP A 161 2.91 -17.57 10.09
N THR A 162 3.90 -18.17 10.76
CA THR A 162 5.30 -18.18 10.32
C THR A 162 5.46 -19.13 9.13
N ILE A 163 4.74 -18.86 8.04
CA ILE A 163 5.11 -19.42 6.74
C ILE A 163 6.43 -18.76 6.40
N LYS A 164 7.52 -19.51 6.56
CA LYS A 164 8.84 -19.22 5.97
C LYS A 164 8.61 -18.74 4.54
N SER A 165 8.72 -17.42 4.35
CA SER A 165 8.85 -16.70 3.08
C SER A 165 8.75 -17.57 1.82
N ASN A 166 7.54 -17.96 1.42
CA ASN A 166 7.30 -18.17 -0.01
C ASN A 166 7.00 -16.79 -0.55
N ALA A 167 8.05 -16.14 -1.06
CA ALA A 167 7.93 -14.94 -1.85
C ALA A 167 6.92 -15.24 -2.97
N THR A 168 5.68 -14.77 -2.79
CA THR A 168 4.71 -14.65 -3.87
C THR A 168 5.34 -13.68 -4.85
N LYS A 169 5.95 -14.29 -5.86
CA LYS A 169 6.48 -13.68 -7.06
C LYS A 169 5.36 -12.83 -7.64
N LEU A 170 5.40 -11.54 -7.34
CA LEU A 170 4.58 -10.54 -8.00
C LEU A 170 4.82 -10.74 -9.50
N ASP A 171 3.76 -11.05 -10.24
CA ASP A 171 3.80 -11.33 -11.67
C ASP A 171 4.59 -10.25 -12.42
N ALA A 172 5.85 -10.56 -12.72
CA ALA A 172 6.50 -10.04 -13.89
C ALA A 172 5.77 -10.70 -15.07
N THR A 173 4.79 -9.97 -15.61
CA THR A 173 4.17 -10.29 -16.89
C THR A 173 5.30 -10.47 -17.90
N LYS A 174 5.49 -11.72 -18.33
CA LYS A 174 6.32 -12.09 -19.47
C LYS A 174 5.90 -11.23 -20.65
N SER A 175 6.77 -10.31 -21.06
CA SER A 175 6.82 -9.84 -22.44
C SER A 175 7.56 -10.93 -23.21
N ASP A 176 6.80 -11.84 -23.82
CA ASP A 176 7.34 -12.83 -24.75
C ASP A 176 7.34 -12.24 -26.16
N ALA A 177 8.52 -12.33 -26.77
CA ALA A 177 8.83 -12.45 -28.20
C ALA A 177 8.42 -11.34 -29.19
N THR A 178 9.45 -10.72 -29.78
CA THR A 178 9.77 -10.95 -31.21
C THR A 178 11.28 -10.96 -31.42
N LYS A 179 11.85 -12.15 -31.52
CA LYS A 179 13.08 -12.42 -32.29
C LYS A 179 12.62 -12.63 -33.74
N SER A 180 13.16 -11.86 -34.67
CA SER A 180 13.25 -12.31 -36.07
C SER A 180 14.57 -11.82 -36.65
N ASP A 181 15.47 -12.80 -36.73
CA ASP A 181 16.35 -13.12 -37.84
C ASP A 181 17.36 -12.08 -38.32
N ALA A 182 18.59 -12.25 -37.81
CA ALA A 182 19.80 -11.90 -38.50
C ALA A 182 19.91 -12.74 -39.80
N ILE A 183 19.75 -12.08 -40.95
CA ILE A 183 20.15 -12.64 -42.24
C ILE A 183 21.68 -12.66 -42.27
N LYS A 184 22.22 -13.87 -42.11
CA LYS A 184 23.60 -14.24 -42.40
C LYS A 184 23.76 -14.22 -43.92
N LEU A 185 24.42 -13.19 -44.46
CA LEU A 185 24.83 -13.15 -45.87
C LEU A 185 26.27 -13.66 -45.92
N ASP A 186 26.41 -14.94 -46.24
CA ASP A 186 27.69 -15.55 -46.59
C ASP A 186 27.44 -16.44 -47.81
N ALA A 187 27.87 -15.96 -48.98
CA ALA A 187 27.91 -16.74 -50.21
C ALA A 187 29.26 -16.49 -50.86
N THR A 188 30.01 -17.59 -50.99
CA THR A 188 31.36 -17.67 -51.48
C THR A 188 31.43 -17.77 -53.01
N ARG A 189 32.55 -17.25 -53.53
CA ARG A 189 33.32 -17.73 -54.70
C ARG A 189 32.97 -17.21 -56.10
N SER A 190 33.94 -16.52 -56.72
CA SER A 190 34.60 -17.04 -57.92
C SER A 190 35.95 -16.36 -58.17
N ASP A 191 37.00 -17.17 -58.13
CA ASP A 191 38.28 -16.90 -58.77
C ASP A 191 38.06 -16.88 -60.29
N ALA A 192 38.58 -15.85 -60.96
CA ALA A 192 38.81 -15.88 -62.40
C ALA A 192 40.20 -15.32 -62.68
N LYS A 193 41.19 -16.22 -62.66
CA LYS A 193 42.47 -16.05 -63.37
C LYS A 193 42.16 -16.07 -64.86
N THR A 194 42.47 -15.01 -65.57
CA THR A 194 42.76 -15.10 -67.01
C THR A 194 44.04 -14.33 -67.28
N SER A 195 45.11 -15.08 -67.54
CA SER A 195 46.31 -14.61 -68.21
C SER A 195 45.98 -14.43 -69.70
N ILE A 196 46.35 -13.29 -70.28
CA ILE A 196 46.55 -13.15 -71.72
C ILE A 196 47.85 -12.39 -71.90
N SER A 197 48.63 -12.89 -72.86
CA SER A 197 50.02 -12.60 -73.22
C SER A 197 50.34 -11.14 -73.53
#